data_AF-A0A816HTI4-F1
#
_entry.id   AF-A0A816HTI4-F1
#
_cell.length_a   1.000
_cell.length_b   1.000
_cell.length_c   1.000
_cell.angle_alpha   90.00
_cell.angle_beta   90.00
_cell.angle_gamma   90.00
#
_symmetry.space_group_name_H-M   'P 1'
#
loop_
_entity.id
_entity.type
_entity.pdbx_description
1 polymer ?
#
loop_
_entity_poly.entity_id
_entity_poly.type
_entity_poly.pdbx_seq_one_letter_code
_entity_poly.pdbx_strand_id
1 'polypeptide(L)'
;MHLIQTYYAAVEKSKHLSNENLDIENSLIELTYQRLSLLHVSNNNIKTDIEIFRSYIQNVHIKSLETMTQTLIKQYAELLLKCVDKGNYIPIISSDDKTNKTNHVDEEILLLLLLGQTSTLNEAVHDWQPEHEGQRERSHQAAYNILALLSIFLSRKQAFHIIADSYERALRFSFEHFQTSFNYGLSLISSGQSYRAYLILKECLR
;
A
#
# COMPACT_ATOMS: atom_id res chain seq x y z
N MET A 1 15.25 -23.94 8.36
CA MET A 1 16.64 -23.57 8.67
C MET A 1 17.46 -23.25 7.42
N HIS A 2 17.46 -24.13 6.39
CA HIS A 2 18.17 -23.87 5.13
C HIS A 2 17.75 -22.59 4.37
N LEU A 3 16.47 -22.23 4.37
CA LEU A 3 15.97 -21.04 3.66
C LEU A 3 16.39 -19.70 4.30
N ILE A 4 16.64 -19.70 5.61
CA ILE A 4 17.12 -18.52 6.34
C ILE A 4 18.60 -18.30 6.06
N GLN A 5 19.39 -19.38 5.95
CA GLN A 5 20.77 -19.30 5.49
C GLN A 5 20.88 -18.82 4.04
N THR A 6 19.98 -19.25 3.15
CA THR A 6 19.94 -18.70 1.78
C THR A 6 19.53 -17.24 1.74
N TYR A 7 18.68 -16.80 2.67
CA TYR A 7 18.29 -15.38 2.82
C TYR A 7 19.49 -14.51 3.24
N TYR A 8 20.21 -14.87 4.30
CA TYR A 8 21.39 -14.11 4.72
C TYR A 8 22.52 -14.14 3.68
N ALA A 9 22.72 -15.28 3.01
CA ALA A 9 23.70 -15.40 1.93
C ALA A 9 23.33 -14.57 0.69
N ALA A 10 22.04 -14.42 0.38
CA ALA A 10 21.58 -13.56 -0.73
C ALA A 10 21.73 -12.07 -0.37
N VAL A 11 21.42 -11.69 0.87
CA VAL A 11 21.56 -10.31 1.37
C VAL A 11 23.03 -9.88 1.50
N GLU A 12 23.95 -10.80 1.79
CA GLU A 12 25.39 -10.50 1.74
C GLU A 12 25.91 -10.35 0.30
N LYS A 13 25.34 -11.08 -0.65
CA LYS A 13 25.71 -11.01 -2.07
C LYS A 13 25.23 -9.72 -2.76
N SER A 14 24.10 -9.17 -2.34
CA SER A 14 23.54 -7.94 -2.90
C SER A 14 24.36 -6.68 -2.60
N LYS A 15 25.26 -6.71 -1.61
CA LYS A 15 26.18 -5.60 -1.30
C LYS A 15 27.28 -5.39 -2.34
N HIS A 16 27.46 -6.30 -3.31
CA HIS A 16 28.67 -6.35 -4.12
C HIS A 16 28.52 -6.43 -5.65
N LEU A 17 27.32 -6.38 -6.24
CA LEU A 17 27.19 -6.66 -7.69
C LEU A 17 26.46 -5.62 -8.54
N SER A 18 27.01 -5.45 -9.74
CA SER A 18 26.74 -4.47 -10.77
C SER A 18 25.42 -4.68 -11.53
N ASN A 19 25.02 -3.61 -12.24
CA ASN A 19 23.69 -3.32 -12.79
C ASN A 19 23.00 -4.35 -13.72
N GLU A 20 23.67 -5.43 -14.17
CA GLU A 20 23.07 -6.45 -15.05
C GLU A 20 22.41 -7.61 -14.29
N ASN A 21 22.67 -7.76 -12.99
CA ASN A 21 22.07 -8.82 -12.15
C ASN A 21 20.72 -8.44 -11.52
N LEU A 22 20.29 -7.18 -11.69
CA LEU A 22 19.06 -6.65 -11.09
C LEU A 22 17.81 -7.39 -11.53
N ASP A 23 17.68 -7.81 -12.79
CA ASP A 23 16.43 -8.38 -13.30
C ASP A 23 16.16 -9.81 -12.77
N ILE A 24 17.22 -10.62 -12.61
CA ILE A 24 17.11 -11.97 -12.02
C ILE A 24 16.85 -11.87 -10.52
N GLU A 25 17.53 -10.94 -9.85
CA GLU A 25 17.35 -10.68 -8.41
C GLU A 25 15.94 -10.14 -8.14
N ASN A 26 15.41 -9.25 -8.98
CA ASN A 26 14.04 -8.75 -8.93
C ASN A 26 13.01 -9.89 -9.07
N SER A 27 13.23 -10.86 -9.98
CA SER A 27 12.33 -12.01 -10.15
C SER A 27 12.33 -12.97 -8.95
N LEU A 28 13.49 -13.18 -8.31
CA LEU A 28 13.62 -14.03 -7.12
C LEU A 28 13.06 -13.33 -5.88
N ILE A 29 13.29 -12.03 -5.76
CA ILE A 29 12.67 -11.15 -4.77
C ILE A 29 11.14 -11.21 -4.93
N GLU A 30 10.61 -11.01 -6.13
CA GLU A 30 9.17 -11.08 -6.41
C GLU A 30 8.57 -12.45 -6.04
N LEU A 31 9.22 -13.55 -6.42
CA LEU A 31 8.80 -14.91 -6.06
C LEU A 31 8.89 -15.18 -4.55
N THR A 32 9.90 -14.67 -3.86
CA THR A 32 10.05 -14.86 -2.41
C THR A 32 9.04 -14.02 -1.62
N TYR A 33 8.63 -12.86 -2.13
CA TYR A 33 7.64 -12.01 -1.49
C TYR A 33 6.19 -12.45 -1.74
N GLN A 34 5.87 -12.90 -2.96
CA GLN A 34 4.60 -13.61 -3.21
C GLN A 34 4.46 -14.82 -2.28
N ARG A 35 5.57 -15.51 -1.97
CA ARG A 35 5.62 -16.63 -1.03
C ARG A 35 5.72 -16.23 0.45
N LEU A 36 6.19 -15.03 0.80
CA LEU A 36 6.18 -14.52 2.18
C LEU A 36 4.76 -14.38 2.71
N SER A 37 3.83 -13.92 1.87
CA SER A 37 2.39 -13.91 2.19
C SER A 37 1.85 -15.28 2.64
N LEU A 38 2.37 -16.37 2.06
CA LEU A 38 2.03 -17.75 2.43
C LEU A 38 2.76 -18.22 3.70
N LEU A 39 4.00 -17.75 3.94
CA LEU A 39 4.77 -18.05 5.16
C LEU A 39 4.20 -17.32 6.40
N HIS A 40 3.54 -16.17 6.22
CA HIS A 40 2.87 -15.42 7.30
C HIS A 40 1.70 -16.19 7.90
N VAL A 41 0.91 -16.90 7.09
CA VAL A 41 -0.23 -17.71 7.55
C VAL A 41 0.24 -18.93 8.34
N SER A 42 1.44 -19.45 8.06
CA SER A 42 1.93 -20.68 8.67
C SER A 42 2.72 -20.48 9.97
N ASN A 43 3.30 -19.30 10.25
CA ASN A 43 4.34 -19.17 11.30
C ASN A 43 4.02 -18.30 12.54
N ASN A 44 2.88 -17.59 12.63
CA ASN A 44 2.48 -16.82 13.83
C ASN A 44 3.51 -15.79 14.39
N ASN A 45 4.62 -15.54 13.70
CA ASN A 45 5.73 -14.70 14.15
C ASN A 45 5.66 -13.29 13.54
N ILE A 46 4.60 -12.55 13.90
CA ILE A 46 4.28 -11.21 13.38
C ILE A 46 5.46 -10.21 13.54
N LYS A 47 6.30 -10.37 14.58
CA LYS A 47 7.40 -9.46 14.89
C LYS A 47 8.53 -9.50 13.87
N THR A 48 8.98 -10.70 13.50
CA THR A 48 10.04 -10.88 12.50
C THR A 48 9.60 -10.38 11.14
N ASP A 49 8.31 -10.55 10.85
CA ASP A 49 7.70 -10.15 9.59
C ASP A 49 7.68 -8.62 9.45
N ILE A 50 7.28 -7.91 10.50
CA ILE A 50 7.33 -6.43 10.57
C ILE A 50 8.76 -5.91 10.34
N GLU A 51 9.75 -6.53 10.97
CA GLU A 51 11.16 -6.12 10.80
C GLU A 51 11.67 -6.34 9.38
N ILE A 52 11.29 -7.45 8.74
CA ILE A 52 11.62 -7.73 7.34
C ILE A 52 10.99 -6.66 6.43
N PHE A 53 9.69 -6.38 6.58
CA PHE A 53 9.00 -5.34 5.79
C PHE A 53 9.63 -3.95 5.97
N ARG A 54 9.97 -3.57 7.20
CA ARG A 54 10.63 -2.28 7.47
C ARG A 54 12.00 -2.18 6.83
N SER A 55 12.83 -3.23 6.99
CA SER A 55 14.17 -3.25 6.39
C SER A 55 14.09 -3.13 4.87
N TYR A 56 13.07 -3.70 4.24
CA TYR A 56 12.91 -3.63 2.81
C TYR A 56 12.44 -2.25 2.35
N ILE A 57 11.39 -1.69 2.95
CA ILE A 57 10.88 -0.36 2.58
C ILE A 57 11.94 0.72 2.77
N GLN A 58 12.80 0.60 3.80
CA GLN A 58 13.93 1.51 4.01
C GLN A 58 15.02 1.38 2.93
N ASN A 59 15.16 0.21 2.31
CA ASN A 59 16.23 -0.07 1.35
C ASN A 59 15.78 0.02 -0.11
N VAL A 60 14.47 0.09 -0.39
CA VAL A 60 13.96 0.20 -1.76
C VAL A 60 13.70 1.66 -2.14
N HIS A 61 14.73 2.27 -2.73
CA HIS A 61 14.67 3.59 -3.36
C HIS A 61 14.89 3.53 -4.88
N ILE A 62 14.74 2.37 -5.51
CA ILE A 62 15.04 2.17 -6.93
C ILE A 62 13.74 2.22 -7.75
N LYS A 63 13.69 3.11 -8.75
CA LYS A 63 12.55 3.30 -9.66
C LYS A 63 12.05 2.02 -10.34
N SER A 64 12.92 1.05 -10.57
CA SER A 64 12.57 -0.23 -11.22
C SER A 64 11.78 -1.19 -10.33
N LEU A 65 11.68 -0.91 -9.02
CA LEU A 65 10.97 -1.74 -8.05
C LEU A 65 9.66 -1.08 -7.58
N GLU A 66 9.23 0.03 -8.17
CA GLU A 66 8.07 0.80 -7.67
C GLU A 66 6.74 0.01 -7.70
N THR A 67 6.54 -0.89 -8.67
CA THR A 67 5.37 -1.79 -8.69
C THR A 67 5.44 -2.85 -7.58
N MET A 68 6.64 -3.35 -7.29
CA MET A 68 6.90 -4.27 -6.19
C MET A 68 6.75 -3.59 -4.83
N THR A 69 7.21 -2.35 -4.68
CA THR A 69 7.00 -1.60 -3.45
C THR A 69 5.53 -1.33 -3.19
N GLN A 70 4.73 -1.05 -4.22
CA GLN A 70 3.27 -0.88 -4.04
C GLN A 70 2.60 -2.15 -3.54
N THR A 71 2.91 -3.32 -4.11
CA THR A 71 2.34 -4.59 -3.64
C THR A 71 2.80 -4.92 -2.22
N LEU A 72 4.05 -4.60 -1.88
CA LEU A 72 4.59 -4.80 -0.53
C LEU A 72 4.02 -3.84 0.50
N ILE A 73 3.91 -2.55 0.17
CA ILE A 73 3.25 -1.53 1.02
C ILE A 73 1.82 -1.97 1.31
N LYS A 74 1.09 -2.45 0.28
CA LYS A 74 -0.26 -2.98 0.45
C LYS A 74 -0.28 -4.16 1.42
N GLN A 75 0.54 -5.20 1.17
CA GLN A 75 0.58 -6.39 2.02
C GLN A 75 0.98 -6.07 3.45
N TYR A 76 1.93 -5.16 3.63
CA TYR A 76 2.38 -4.70 4.93
C TYR A 76 1.27 -3.93 5.66
N ALA A 77 0.59 -3.02 4.98
CA ALA A 77 -0.57 -2.31 5.54
C ALA A 77 -1.71 -3.26 5.90
N GLU A 78 -1.99 -4.29 5.09
CA GLU A 78 -2.99 -5.32 5.42
C GLU A 78 -2.60 -6.12 6.67
N LEU A 79 -1.33 -6.49 6.81
CA LEU A 79 -0.81 -7.19 7.98
C LEU A 79 -0.97 -6.30 9.22
N LEU A 80 -0.59 -5.03 9.14
CA LEU A 80 -0.74 -4.09 10.25
C LEU A 80 -2.23 -3.89 10.62
N LEU A 81 -3.12 -3.81 9.64
CA LEU A 81 -4.57 -3.65 9.88
C LEU A 81 -5.24 -4.92 10.46
N LYS A 82 -4.77 -6.12 10.08
CA LYS A 82 -5.37 -7.41 10.47
C LYS A 82 -4.75 -8.01 11.75
N CYS A 83 -3.44 -7.90 11.92
CA CYS A 83 -2.68 -8.72 12.88
C CYS A 83 -2.15 -7.92 14.08
N VAL A 84 -2.13 -6.59 14.01
CA VAL A 84 -1.58 -5.77 15.09
C VAL A 84 -2.69 -5.36 16.05
N ASP A 85 -2.88 -6.18 17.08
CA ASP A 85 -3.52 -5.74 18.31
C ASP A 85 -2.58 -4.83 19.10
N LYS A 86 -3.14 -3.79 19.73
CA LYS A 86 -2.45 -2.68 20.41
C LYS A 86 -1.33 -3.09 21.39
N GLY A 87 -1.30 -4.35 21.84
CA GLY A 87 -0.29 -4.90 22.75
C GLY A 87 0.97 -5.49 22.11
N ASN A 88 0.94 -5.86 20.82
CA ASN A 88 2.03 -6.63 20.17
C ASN A 88 2.93 -5.80 19.25
N TYR A 89 2.60 -4.53 19.06
CA TYR A 89 3.36 -3.64 18.17
C TYR A 89 4.66 -3.16 18.80
N ILE A 90 5.72 -3.20 17.98
CA ILE A 90 7.04 -2.66 18.32
C ILE A 90 7.25 -1.40 17.45
N PRO A 91 7.28 -0.19 18.04
CA PRO A 91 7.49 1.04 17.28
C PRO A 91 8.90 1.10 16.68
N ILE A 92 9.06 1.87 15.59
CA ILE A 92 10.35 2.10 14.91
C ILE A 92 11.35 2.80 15.84
N ILE A 93 10.85 3.65 16.74
CA ILE A 93 11.63 4.31 17.77
C ILE A 93 11.22 3.71 19.11
N SER A 94 12.15 3.06 19.80
CA SER A 94 11.95 2.52 21.14
C SER A 94 11.91 3.65 22.16
N SER A 95 10.88 4.50 22.14
CA SER A 95 10.56 5.33 23.30
C SER A 95 9.83 4.43 24.31
N ASP A 96 10.36 4.33 25.52
CA ASP A 96 9.86 3.48 26.63
C ASP A 96 8.43 3.83 27.11
N ASP A 97 7.76 4.79 26.48
CA ASP A 97 6.43 5.26 26.84
C ASP A 97 5.32 4.32 26.31
N LYS A 98 4.92 3.40 27.18
CA LYS A 98 3.81 2.45 26.97
C LYS A 98 2.46 3.13 26.68
N THR A 99 2.31 4.43 26.92
CA THR A 99 1.08 5.21 26.70
C THR A 99 0.89 5.68 25.25
N ASN A 100 1.95 5.74 24.42
CA ASN A 100 1.89 6.28 23.05
C ASN A 100 1.96 5.21 21.94
N LYS A 101 2.06 3.93 22.28
CA LYS A 101 2.23 2.83 21.31
C LYS A 101 1.11 2.73 20.28
N THR A 102 -0.12 3.14 20.62
CA THR A 102 -1.26 3.10 19.69
C THR A 102 -1.13 4.12 18.57
N ASN A 103 -0.59 5.30 18.86
CA ASN A 103 -0.43 6.37 17.87
C ASN A 103 0.65 6.00 16.85
N HIS A 104 1.73 5.35 17.28
CA HIS A 104 2.79 4.94 16.37
C HIS A 104 2.36 3.89 15.34
N VAL A 105 1.46 2.96 15.69
CA VAL A 105 0.88 2.01 14.72
C VAL A 105 0.06 2.75 13.68
N ASP A 106 -0.83 3.62 14.14
CA ASP A 106 -1.74 4.37 13.29
C ASP A 106 -0.98 5.32 12.35
N GLU A 107 0.08 5.97 12.87
CA GLU A 107 0.99 6.82 12.10
C GLU A 107 1.76 6.00 11.05
N GLU A 108 2.32 4.85 11.41
CA GLU A 108 3.02 3.99 10.45
C GLU A 108 2.08 3.51 9.34
N ILE A 109 0.87 3.04 9.67
CA ILE A 109 -0.14 2.63 8.69
C ILE A 109 -0.50 3.80 7.76
N LEU A 110 -0.76 4.98 8.32
CA LEU A 110 -1.12 6.16 7.53
C LEU A 110 0.01 6.57 6.59
N LEU A 111 1.25 6.60 7.08
CA LEU A 111 2.43 6.96 6.29
C LEU A 111 2.65 5.95 5.15
N LEU A 112 2.54 4.66 5.42
CA LEU A 112 2.65 3.60 4.40
C LEU A 112 1.58 3.75 3.31
N LEU A 113 0.32 3.95 3.71
CA LEU A 113 -0.79 4.08 2.75
C LEU A 113 -0.67 5.37 1.92
N LEU A 114 -0.25 6.48 2.52
CA LEU A 114 -0.01 7.73 1.79
C LEU A 114 1.17 7.60 0.83
N LEU A 115 2.26 6.92 1.23
CA LEU A 115 3.39 6.63 0.36
C LEU A 115 2.94 5.79 -0.84
N GLY A 116 2.22 4.69 -0.58
CA GLY A 116 1.65 3.84 -1.62
C GLY A 116 0.75 4.62 -2.57
N GLN A 117 -0.08 5.53 -2.05
CA GLN A 117 -0.93 6.39 -2.88
C GLN A 117 -0.08 7.28 -3.80
N THR A 118 0.95 7.95 -3.28
CA THR A 118 1.83 8.79 -4.11
C THR A 118 2.59 7.99 -5.16
N SER A 119 3.01 6.77 -4.85
CA SER A 119 3.63 5.86 -5.82
C SER A 119 2.65 5.49 -6.93
N THR A 120 1.41 5.10 -6.59
CA THR A 120 0.39 4.76 -7.61
C THR A 120 -0.03 5.94 -8.48
N LEU A 121 -0.06 7.15 -7.90
CA LEU A 121 -0.35 8.37 -8.63
C LEU A 121 0.74 8.72 -9.64
N ASN A 122 2.01 8.50 -9.29
CA ASN A 122 3.13 8.78 -10.16
C ASN A 122 3.25 7.77 -11.31
N GLU A 123 2.90 6.50 -11.07
CA GLU A 123 2.94 5.44 -12.08
C GLU A 123 1.69 5.35 -12.96
N ALA A 124 0.65 6.12 -12.66
CA ALA A 124 -0.59 6.06 -13.41
C ALA A 124 -0.30 6.32 -14.90
N VAL A 125 -0.73 5.39 -15.76
CA VAL A 125 -0.63 5.53 -17.21
C VAL A 125 -1.67 6.57 -17.65
N HIS A 126 -1.20 7.73 -18.07
CA HIS A 126 -2.05 8.84 -18.50
C HIS A 126 -2.43 8.74 -20.00
N ASP A 127 -1.89 7.75 -20.72
CA ASP A 127 -2.11 7.56 -22.15
C ASP A 127 -3.40 6.78 -22.43
N TRP A 128 -4.34 7.44 -23.12
CA TRP A 128 -5.67 6.92 -23.45
C TRP A 128 -5.73 6.11 -24.74
N GLN A 129 -4.58 5.72 -25.29
CA GLN A 129 -4.54 4.91 -26.50
C GLN A 129 -5.07 3.49 -26.21
N PRO A 130 -5.77 2.84 -27.15
CA PRO A 130 -6.35 1.51 -26.95
C PRO A 130 -5.29 0.45 -26.64
N GLU A 131 -4.05 0.65 -27.09
CA GLU A 131 -2.91 -0.24 -26.83
C GLU A 131 -2.52 -0.33 -25.34
N HIS A 132 -2.82 0.72 -24.55
CA HIS A 132 -2.48 0.81 -23.13
C HIS A 132 -3.63 0.44 -22.19
N GLU A 133 -4.76 -0.04 -22.71
CA GLU A 133 -5.95 -0.35 -21.90
C GLU A 133 -5.67 -1.35 -20.77
N GLY A 134 -4.96 -2.44 -21.07
CA GLY A 134 -4.60 -3.43 -20.05
C GLY A 134 -3.62 -2.90 -18.99
N GLN A 135 -2.79 -1.91 -19.32
CA GLN A 135 -1.89 -1.26 -18.36
C GLN A 135 -2.65 -0.28 -17.48
N ARG A 136 -3.63 0.45 -18.03
CA ARG A 136 -4.54 1.33 -17.28
C ARG A 136 -5.39 0.56 -16.29
N GLU A 137 -5.92 -0.60 -16.68
CA GLU A 137 -6.72 -1.41 -15.76
C GLU A 137 -5.88 -1.92 -14.58
N ARG A 138 -4.65 -2.36 -14.83
CA ARG A 138 -3.74 -2.81 -13.76
C ARG A 138 -3.35 -1.68 -12.81
N SER A 139 -3.00 -0.50 -13.34
CA SER A 139 -2.66 0.66 -12.51
C SER A 139 -3.88 1.16 -11.73
N HIS A 140 -5.07 1.14 -12.35
CA HIS A 140 -6.32 1.45 -11.66
C HIS A 140 -6.59 0.49 -10.51
N GLN A 141 -6.50 -0.82 -10.74
CA GLN A 141 -6.71 -1.83 -9.70
C GLN A 141 -5.70 -1.69 -8.56
N ALA A 142 -4.43 -1.39 -8.86
CA ALA A 142 -3.41 -1.13 -7.85
C ALA A 142 -3.76 0.09 -6.98
N ALA A 143 -4.12 1.21 -7.60
CA ALA A 143 -4.53 2.43 -6.90
C ALA A 143 -5.82 2.23 -6.09
N TYR A 144 -6.83 1.57 -6.67
CA TYR A 144 -8.09 1.25 -6.00
C TYR A 144 -7.88 0.43 -4.74
N ASN A 145 -7.02 -0.59 -4.80
CA ASN A 145 -6.71 -1.42 -3.63
C ASN A 145 -6.11 -0.60 -2.47
N ILE A 146 -5.18 0.31 -2.76
CA ILE A 146 -4.58 1.19 -1.75
C ILE A 146 -5.61 2.18 -1.20
N LEU A 147 -6.43 2.77 -2.07
CA LEU A 147 -7.50 3.70 -1.66
C LEU A 147 -8.57 3.01 -0.80
N ALA A 148 -8.93 1.77 -1.11
CA ALA A 148 -9.86 0.97 -0.32
C ALA A 148 -9.29 0.66 1.08
N LEU A 149 -8.01 0.32 1.19
CA LEU A 149 -7.36 0.15 2.50
C LEU A 149 -7.30 1.45 3.29
N LEU A 150 -6.99 2.56 2.62
CA LEU A 150 -6.99 3.89 3.21
C LEU A 150 -8.38 4.31 3.71
N SER A 151 -9.44 4.02 2.94
CA SER A 151 -10.82 4.33 3.36
C SER A 151 -11.26 3.46 4.55
N ILE A 152 -10.87 2.18 4.61
CA ILE A 152 -11.10 1.33 5.78
C ILE A 152 -10.37 1.89 7.01
N PHE A 153 -9.11 2.29 6.89
CA PHE A 153 -8.35 2.85 8.01
C PHE A 153 -8.94 4.18 8.50
N LEU A 154 -9.18 5.13 7.59
CA LEU A 154 -9.66 6.47 7.94
C LEU A 154 -11.12 6.48 8.40
N SER A 155 -11.97 5.56 7.92
CA SER A 155 -13.36 5.44 8.39
C SER A 155 -13.43 5.06 9.87
N ARG A 156 -12.52 4.20 10.35
CA ARG A 156 -12.38 3.87 11.78
C ARG A 156 -11.93 5.06 12.62
N LYS A 157 -11.23 6.03 12.01
CA LYS A 157 -10.80 7.29 12.63
C LYS A 157 -11.77 8.45 12.42
N GLN A 158 -12.89 8.22 11.71
CA GLN A 158 -13.90 9.22 11.35
C GLN A 158 -13.35 10.42 10.55
N ALA A 159 -12.21 10.24 9.87
CA ALA A 159 -11.53 11.30 9.12
C ALA A 159 -12.01 11.37 7.66
N PHE A 160 -13.31 11.59 7.45
CA PHE A 160 -13.94 11.51 6.12
C PHE A 160 -13.49 12.58 5.12
N HIS A 161 -13.04 13.75 5.60
CA HIS A 161 -12.52 14.80 4.72
C HIS A 161 -11.27 14.35 3.96
N ILE A 162 -10.34 13.65 4.64
CA ILE A 162 -9.10 13.16 4.04
C ILE A 162 -9.40 12.06 3.01
N ILE A 163 -10.43 11.25 3.28
CA ILE A 163 -10.93 10.23 2.35
C ILE A 163 -11.48 10.91 1.08
N ALA A 164 -12.26 11.98 1.23
CA ALA A 164 -12.76 12.73 0.09
C ALA A 164 -11.60 13.31 -0.75
N ASP A 165 -10.61 13.93 -0.11
CA ASP A 165 -9.45 14.49 -0.82
C ASP A 165 -8.57 13.42 -1.50
N SER A 166 -8.48 12.21 -0.93
CA SER A 166 -7.73 11.11 -1.54
C SER A 166 -8.45 10.56 -2.77
N TYR A 167 -9.79 10.43 -2.72
CA TYR A 167 -10.60 10.03 -3.87
C TYR A 167 -10.67 11.11 -4.96
N GLU A 168 -10.72 12.39 -4.61
CA GLU A 168 -10.70 13.48 -5.61
C GLU A 168 -9.40 13.46 -6.43
N ARG A 169 -8.27 13.21 -5.78
CA ARG A 169 -6.98 13.00 -6.47
C ARG A 169 -7.01 11.73 -7.33
N ALA A 170 -7.70 10.69 -6.86
CA ALA A 170 -7.82 9.43 -7.57
C ALA A 170 -8.67 9.51 -8.85
N LEU A 171 -9.69 10.36 -8.85
CA LEU A 171 -10.58 10.55 -10.00
C LEU A 171 -9.87 11.06 -11.25
N ARG A 172 -8.72 11.74 -11.10
CA ARG A 172 -7.95 12.28 -12.22
C ARG A 172 -7.47 11.21 -13.20
N PHE A 173 -7.24 9.99 -12.73
CA PHE A 173 -6.79 8.86 -13.55
C PHE A 173 -7.82 7.71 -13.64
N SER A 174 -8.92 7.78 -12.88
CA SER A 174 -9.97 6.75 -12.84
C SER A 174 -11.26 7.21 -13.49
N PHE A 175 -11.14 7.98 -14.58
CA PHE A 175 -12.29 8.38 -15.38
C PHE A 175 -13.04 7.12 -15.84
N GLU A 176 -14.37 7.12 -15.70
CA GLU A 176 -15.31 6.03 -16.09
C GLU A 176 -15.44 4.82 -15.14
N HIS A 177 -14.63 4.71 -14.07
CA HIS A 177 -14.81 3.61 -13.12
C HIS A 177 -15.87 3.93 -12.05
N PHE A 178 -17.07 3.37 -12.21
CA PHE A 178 -18.22 3.52 -11.30
C PHE A 178 -17.86 3.39 -9.81
N GLN A 179 -17.06 2.38 -9.45
CA GLN A 179 -16.73 2.10 -8.04
C GLN A 179 -15.98 3.24 -7.37
N THR A 180 -15.07 3.92 -8.09
CA THR A 180 -14.26 5.00 -7.51
C THR A 180 -15.11 6.26 -7.31
N SER A 181 -15.92 6.62 -8.30
CA SER A 181 -16.86 7.75 -8.21
C SER A 181 -17.96 7.52 -7.16
N PHE A 182 -18.47 6.30 -7.06
CA PHE A 182 -19.47 5.93 -6.04
C PHE A 182 -18.89 6.01 -4.62
N ASN A 183 -17.70 5.45 -4.38
CA ASN A 183 -17.03 5.54 -3.08
C ASN A 183 -16.68 6.98 -2.70
N TYR A 184 -16.30 7.82 -3.68
CA TYR A 184 -16.11 9.24 -3.46
C TYR A 184 -17.41 9.93 -3.04
N GLY A 185 -18.53 9.67 -3.75
CA GLY A 185 -19.85 10.18 -3.38
C GLY A 185 -20.26 9.81 -1.94
N LEU A 186 -20.04 8.55 -1.53
CA LEU A 186 -20.28 8.11 -0.16
C LEU A 186 -19.40 8.84 0.87
N SER A 187 -18.12 9.07 0.53
CA SER A 187 -17.20 9.81 1.40
C SER A 187 -17.62 11.28 1.59
N LEU A 188 -18.17 11.91 0.54
CA LEU A 188 -18.68 13.28 0.59
C LEU A 188 -19.98 13.39 1.39
N ILE A 189 -20.86 12.40 1.32
CA ILE A 189 -22.05 12.32 2.20
C ILE A 189 -21.59 12.25 3.65
N SER A 190 -20.61 11.38 3.93
CA SER A 190 -20.07 11.19 5.27
C SER A 190 -19.32 12.41 5.81
N SER A 191 -18.75 13.26 4.94
CA SER A 191 -18.12 14.53 5.32
C SER A 191 -19.09 15.72 5.42
N GLY A 192 -20.36 15.53 5.06
CA GLY A 192 -21.40 16.56 5.10
C GLY A 192 -21.53 17.42 3.83
N GLN A 193 -20.76 17.15 2.78
CA GLN A 193 -20.77 17.90 1.51
C GLN A 193 -21.84 17.37 0.54
N SER A 194 -23.11 17.44 0.97
CA SER A 194 -24.25 16.81 0.26
C SER A 194 -24.44 17.31 -1.18
N TYR A 195 -24.17 18.59 -1.46
CA TYR A 195 -24.31 19.16 -2.80
C TYR A 195 -23.31 18.55 -3.80
N ARG A 196 -22.04 18.44 -3.40
CA ARG A 196 -21.00 17.82 -4.23
C ARG A 196 -21.27 16.34 -4.43
N ALA A 197 -21.67 15.65 -3.36
CA ALA A 197 -22.05 14.23 -3.44
C ALA A 197 -23.17 13.98 -4.47
N TYR A 198 -24.19 14.83 -4.49
CA TYR A 198 -25.29 14.72 -5.45
C TYR A 198 -24.81 14.83 -6.91
N LEU A 199 -23.93 15.78 -7.20
CA LEU A 199 -23.40 15.97 -8.57
C LEU A 199 -22.67 14.72 -9.07
N ILE A 200 -21.88 14.10 -8.20
CA ILE A 200 -21.05 12.95 -8.54
C ILE A 200 -21.89 11.68 -8.63
N LEU A 201 -22.84 11.49 -7.72
CA LEU A 201 -23.77 10.36 -7.81
C LEU A 201 -24.69 10.46 -9.02
N LYS A 202 -25.04 11.69 -9.45
CA LYS A 202 -25.76 11.90 -10.70
C LYS A 202 -24.90 11.54 -11.91
N GLU A 203 -23.60 11.82 -11.87
CA GLU A 203 -22.66 11.39 -12.90
C GLU A 203 -22.51 9.86 -12.94
N CYS A 204 -22.50 9.19 -11.77
CA CYS A 204 -22.48 7.72 -11.70
C CYS A 204 -23.71 7.03 -12.30
N LEU A 205 -24.85 7.73 -12.43
CA LEU A 205 -26.09 7.18 -13.00
C LEU A 205 -26.19 7.37 -14.51
N ARG A 206 -25.27 8.14 -15.10
CA ARG A 206 -25.24 8.45 -16.53
C ARG A 206 -24.56 7.35 -17.32
#